data_AF-A0A537UNL6-F1
#
_entry.id   AF-A0A537UNL6-F1
#
_cell.length_a   1.000
_cell.length_b   1.000
_cell.length_c   1.000
_cell.angle_alpha   90.00
_cell.angle_beta   90.00
_cell.angle_gamma   90.00
#
_symmetry.space_group_name_H-M   'P 1'
#
loop_
_entity.id
_entity.type
_entity.pdbx_description
1 polymer ?
#
loop_
_entity_poly.entity_id
_entity_poly.type
_entity_poly.pdbx_seq_one_letter_code
_entity_poly.pdbx_strand_id
1 'polypeptide(L)'
;MKSWSFLLSLEAETRSDDFVQPFRIDPFALRGRLVRLGPTVDRILSQHDYPEPVAAILGEAIALAVVLAGALKYDGIFTLQTK
;
A
#
# COMPACT_ATOMS: atom_id res chain seq x y z
N MET A 1 -21.56 38.30 -1.47
CA MET A 1 -20.48 37.95 -2.43
C MET A 1 -19.35 37.23 -1.70
N LYS A 2 -19.61 36.01 -1.24
CA LYS A 2 -18.63 35.11 -0.63
C LYS A 2 -19.13 33.71 -0.95
N SER A 3 -18.46 33.00 -1.85
CA SER A 3 -18.44 31.53 -1.90
C SER A 3 -17.88 31.07 -3.24
N TRP A 4 -16.64 31.43 -3.53
CA TRP A 4 -15.84 30.82 -4.60
C TRP A 4 -14.70 29.95 -4.03
N SER A 5 -14.59 29.84 -2.70
CA SER A 5 -13.64 28.95 -2.01
C SER A 5 -14.16 27.52 -1.84
N PHE A 6 -15.45 27.26 -2.11
CA PHE A 6 -16.08 25.95 -1.93
C PHE A 6 -15.81 24.97 -3.08
N LEU A 7 -15.47 25.46 -4.28
CA LEU A 7 -15.28 24.64 -5.48
C LEU A 7 -13.82 24.17 -5.69
N LEU A 8 -12.89 24.57 -4.84
CA LEU A 8 -11.51 24.03 -4.80
C LEU A 8 -11.35 22.93 -3.73
N SER A 9 -12.42 22.61 -3.00
CA SER A 9 -12.41 21.61 -1.93
C SER A 9 -13.04 20.26 -2.35
N LEU A 10 -13.53 20.15 -3.58
CA LEU A 10 -13.97 18.92 -4.23
C LEU A 10 -12.93 18.53 -5.28
N GLU A 11 -12.80 17.24 -5.61
CA GLU A 11 -11.82 16.64 -6.55
C GLU A 11 -10.39 16.31 -6.06
N ALA A 12 -10.10 16.42 -4.77
CA ALA A 12 -9.17 15.46 -4.16
C ALA A 12 -9.97 14.56 -3.22
N GLU A 13 -10.89 13.77 -3.78
CA GLU A 13 -11.26 12.53 -3.12
C GLU A 13 -9.95 11.76 -2.99
N THR A 14 -9.37 11.80 -1.80
CA THR A 14 -8.12 11.14 -1.49
C THR A 14 -8.40 9.66 -1.68
N ARG A 15 -8.13 9.11 -2.88
CA ARG A 15 -7.94 7.67 -3.07
C ARG A 15 -7.17 7.24 -1.85
N SER A 16 -7.71 6.30 -1.08
CA SER A 16 -7.02 5.79 0.10
C SER A 16 -5.57 5.57 -0.30
N ASP A 17 -4.64 6.23 0.40
CA ASP A 17 -3.23 6.18 0.02
C ASP A 17 -2.73 4.73 -0.02
N ASP A 18 -3.39 3.86 0.76
CA ASP A 18 -3.28 2.43 0.73
C ASP A 18 -4.14 1.81 -0.39
N PHE A 19 -3.51 1.17 -1.38
CA PHE A 19 -4.21 0.38 -2.39
C PHE A 19 -3.34 -0.71 -3.01
N VAL A 20 -4.00 -1.74 -3.55
CA VAL A 20 -3.39 -2.81 -4.34
C VAL A 20 -4.08 -2.85 -5.70
N GLN A 21 -3.36 -2.50 -6.76
CA GLN A 21 -3.88 -2.47 -8.14
C GLN A 21 -3.21 -3.56 -8.98
N PRO A 22 -3.93 -4.65 -9.33
CA PRO A 22 -3.46 -5.59 -10.34
C PRO A 22 -3.42 -4.92 -11.72
N PHE A 23 -2.38 -5.20 -12.49
CA PHE A 23 -2.26 -4.76 -13.88
C PHE A 23 -1.75 -5.88 -14.77
N ARG A 24 -2.08 -5.78 -16.06
CA ARG A 24 -1.61 -6.69 -17.10
C ARG A 24 -1.15 -5.89 -18.29
N ILE A 25 -0.01 -6.27 -18.85
CA ILE A 25 0.55 -5.71 -20.07
C ILE A 25 0.48 -6.82 -21.13
N ASP A 26 -0.57 -6.79 -21.95
CA ASP A 26 -0.87 -7.84 -22.93
C ASP A 26 0.26 -8.08 -23.96
N PRO A 27 0.96 -7.05 -24.48
CA PRO A 27 2.06 -7.27 -25.43
C PRO A 27 3.22 -8.12 -24.90
N PHE A 28 3.43 -8.15 -23.58
CA PHE A 28 4.54 -8.86 -22.94
C PHE A 28 4.09 -10.04 -22.07
N ALA A 29 2.79 -10.38 -22.11
CA ALA A 29 2.17 -11.35 -21.19
C ALA A 29 2.51 -11.10 -19.70
N LEU A 30 2.83 -9.85 -19.34
CA LEU A 30 3.31 -9.49 -18.02
C LEU A 30 2.11 -9.19 -17.12
N ARG A 31 2.08 -9.81 -15.96
CA ARG A 31 1.10 -9.52 -14.90
C ARG A 31 1.86 -8.99 -13.71
N GLY A 32 1.45 -7.82 -13.23
CA GLY A 32 2.05 -7.18 -12.08
C GLY A 32 0.98 -6.66 -11.13
N ARG A 33 1.46 -6.14 -10.00
CA ARG A 33 0.62 -5.50 -8.99
C ARG A 33 1.35 -4.25 -8.52
N LEU A 34 0.66 -3.13 -8.51
CA LEU A 34 1.13 -1.91 -7.88
C LEU A 34 0.54 -1.88 -6.47
N VAL A 35 1.41 -1.91 -5.46
CA VAL A 35 1.03 -1.79 -4.06
C VAL A 35 1.52 -0.44 -3.57
N ARG A 36 0.62 0.32 -2.95
CA ARG A 36 0.96 1.52 -2.19
C ARG A 36 0.45 1.33 -0.78
N LEU A 37 1.33 1.55 0.18
CA LEU A 37 1.03 1.56 1.61
C LEU A 37 1.49 2.91 2.13
N GLY A 38 0.54 3.84 2.32
CA GLY A 38 0.76 5.10 3.00
C GLY A 38 0.56 4.92 4.51
N PRO A 39 -0.53 5.44 5.09
CA PRO A 39 -0.69 5.51 6.54
C PRO A 39 -0.73 4.12 7.22
N THR A 40 -1.03 3.05 6.49
CA THR A 40 -1.02 1.70 7.05
C THR A 40 0.38 1.25 7.45
N VAL A 41 1.41 1.48 6.62
CA VAL A 41 2.78 1.05 6.97
C VAL A 41 3.34 1.90 8.10
N ASP A 42 3.09 3.21 8.07
CA ASP A 42 3.51 4.16 9.09
C ASP A 42 2.93 3.78 10.47
N ARG A 43 1.65 3.38 10.51
CA ARG A 43 0.98 2.92 11.74
C ARG A 43 1.54 1.59 12.27
N ILE A 44 2.05 0.71 11.41
CA ILE A 44 2.67 -0.55 11.84
C ILE A 44 4.07 -0.28 12.40
N LEU A 45 4.86 0.53 11.70
CA LEU A 45 6.23 0.85 12.10
C LEU A 45 6.26 1.72 13.36
N SER A 46 5.34 2.66 13.53
CA SER A 46 5.25 3.52 14.72
C SER A 46 4.76 2.83 16.00
N GLN A 47 4.26 1.60 15.93
CA GLN A 47 3.88 0.84 17.14
C GLN A 47 5.10 0.43 17.99
N HIS A 48 6.28 0.42 17.39
CA HIS A 48 7.52 0.05 18.05
C HIS A 48 8.59 1.08 17.68
N ASP A 49 9.39 1.50 18.66
CA ASP A 49 10.46 2.48 18.45
C ASP A 49 11.68 1.81 17.80
N TYR A 50 11.50 1.36 16.56
CA TYR A 50 12.53 0.67 15.80
C TYR A 50 13.60 1.66 15.30
N PRO A 51 14.89 1.29 15.34
CA PRO A 51 15.93 2.04 14.65
C PRO A 51 15.64 2.10 13.15
N GLU A 52 15.95 3.24 12.51
CA GLU A 52 15.71 3.51 11.09
C GLU A 52 16.06 2.34 10.14
N PRO A 53 17.22 1.64 10.28
CA PRO A 53 17.56 0.54 9.38
C PRO A 53 16.62 -0.66 9.51
N VAL A 54 16.08 -0.90 10.70
CA VAL A 54 15.15 -2.00 10.98
C VAL A 54 13.76 -1.65 10.44
N ALA A 55 13.33 -0.41 10.63
CA ALA A 55 12.05 0.07 10.12
C ALA A 55 11.98 -0.02 8.58
N ALA A 56 13.07 0.31 7.88
CA ALA A 56 13.15 0.21 6.43
C ALA A 56 12.96 -1.24 5.93
N ILE A 57 13.71 -2.20 6.50
CA ILE A 57 13.61 -3.61 6.11
C ILE A 57 12.23 -4.18 6.43
N LEU A 58 11.65 -3.82 7.58
CA LEU A 58 10.28 -4.22 7.94
C LEU A 58 9.26 -3.63 6.96
N GLY A 59 9.40 -2.35 6.56
CA GLY A 59 8.55 -1.72 5.55
C GLY A 59 8.60 -2.45 4.21
N GLU A 60 9.81 -2.81 3.75
CA GLU A 60 10.00 -3.62 2.53
C GLU A 60 9.37 -5.01 2.66
N ALA A 61 9.55 -5.68 3.80
CA ALA A 61 8.95 -6.98 4.06
C ALA A 61 7.41 -6.92 4.06
N ILE A 62 6.82 -5.87 4.64
CA ILE A 62 5.37 -5.64 4.61
C ILE A 62 4.90 -5.42 3.16
N ALA A 63 5.59 -4.58 2.39
CA ALA A 63 5.25 -4.35 0.98
C ALA A 63 5.29 -5.66 0.17
N LEU A 64 6.34 -6.46 0.35
CA LEU A 64 6.47 -7.79 -0.27
C LEU A 64 5.34 -8.73 0.16
N ALA A 65 5.02 -8.77 1.45
CA ALA A 65 3.93 -9.59 1.97
C ALA A 65 2.59 -9.24 1.31
N VAL A 66 2.29 -7.96 1.12
CA VAL A 66 1.04 -7.50 0.48
C VAL A 66 1.01 -7.84 -1.01
N VAL A 67 2.13 -7.70 -1.73
CA VAL A 67 2.24 -8.11 -3.14
C VAL A 67 1.96 -9.60 -3.28
N LEU A 68 2.56 -10.43 -2.42
CA LEU A 68 2.38 -11.88 -2.40
C LEU A 68 0.95 -12.27 -2.00
N ALA A 69 0.41 -11.68 -0.94
CA ALA A 69 -0.95 -11.92 -0.49
C ALA A 69 -1.96 -11.61 -1.59
N GLY A 70 -1.80 -10.48 -2.30
CA GLY A 70 -2.65 -10.14 -3.44
C GLY A 70 -2.59 -11.19 -4.55
N ALA A 71 -1.44 -11.85 -4.77
CA ALA A 71 -1.27 -12.88 -5.78
C ALA A 71 -2.07 -14.17 -5.51
N LEU A 72 -2.43 -14.42 -4.25
CA LEU A 72 -3.16 -15.61 -3.85
C LEU A 72 -4.66 -15.44 -4.11
N LYS A 73 -5.28 -16.48 -4.68
CA LYS A 73 -6.75 -16.56 -4.85
C LYS A 73 -7.37 -17.30 -3.65
N TYR A 74 -6.99 -16.89 -2.45
CA TYR A 74 -7.38 -17.56 -1.22
C TYR A 74 -7.96 -16.55 -0.25
N ASP A 75 -9.15 -16.84 0.27
CA ASP A 75 -9.78 -16.06 1.33
C ASP A 75 -9.30 -16.59 2.68
N GLY A 76 -8.21 -16.02 3.20
CA GLY A 76 -7.68 -16.33 4.51
C GLY A 76 -6.51 -15.45 4.91
N ILE A 77 -5.82 -15.82 6.00
CA ILE A 77 -4.75 -14.99 6.57
C ILE A 77 -3.41 -15.44 6.00
N PHE A 78 -2.72 -14.52 5.31
CA PHE A 78 -1.34 -14.70 4.87
C PHE A 78 -0.38 -14.07 5.88
N THR A 79 0.58 -14.85 6.38
CA THR A 79 1.62 -14.38 7.30
C THR A 79 2.98 -14.61 6.68
N LEU A 80 3.78 -13.54 6.55
CA LEU A 80 5.18 -13.61 6.15
C LEU A 80 6.06 -13.55 7.40
N GLN A 81 6.90 -14.56 7.62
CA GLN A 81 7.85 -14.60 8.73
C GLN A 81 9.26 -14.84 8.18
N THR A 82 10.22 -14.10 8.73
CA THR A 82 11.65 -14.32 8.50
C THR A 82 12.31 -14.76 9.81
N LYS A 83 13.35 -15.59 9.72
CA LYS A 83 14.15 -16.05 10.87
C LYS A 83 15.37 -15.17 11.07
#